data_AF-A0A351BMU2-F1
#
_entry.id   AF-A0A351BMU2-F1
#
_cell.length_a   1.000
_cell.length_b   1.000
_cell.length_c   1.000
_cell.angle_alpha   90.00
_cell.angle_beta   90.00
_cell.angle_gamma   90.00
#
_symmetry.space_group_name_H-M   'P 1'
#
loop_
_entity.id
_entity.type
_entity.pdbx_description
1 polymer ?
#
loop_
_entity_poly.entity_id
_entity_poly.type
_entity_poly.pdbx_seq_one_letter_code
_entity_poly.pdbx_strand_id
1 'polypeptide(L)'
;MNDWRFCPHCAAFLVAGEEGGRERLVCAAGCGFVHWDNPAPVLAALVEYEGRILLARNHAWAPGAFGLITGFLERGEDPAAGVAREVREEL
;
A
#
# COMPACT_ATOMS: atom_id res chain seq x y z
N MET A 1 6.19 13.47 -2.80
CA MET A 1 6.68 14.24 -1.63
C MET A 1 5.81 13.83 -0.47
N ASN A 2 6.43 13.50 0.66
CA ASN A 2 5.73 12.95 1.81
C ASN A 2 5.15 14.11 2.63
N ASP A 3 3.84 14.37 2.54
CA ASP A 3 3.20 15.56 3.12
C ASP A 3 2.97 15.45 4.65
N TRP A 4 3.71 14.58 5.33
CA TRP A 4 3.59 14.37 6.78
C TRP A 4 4.17 15.54 7.55
N ARG A 5 3.28 16.39 8.09
CA ARG A 5 3.66 17.57 8.89
C ARG A 5 3.40 17.42 10.38
N PHE A 6 2.41 16.62 10.75
CA PHE A 6 1.94 16.50 12.13
C PHE A 6 1.93 15.05 12.58
N CYS A 7 2.27 14.84 13.85
CA CYS A 7 2.25 13.54 14.49
C CYS A 7 0.80 13.04 14.63
N PRO A 8 0.48 11.83 14.15
CA PRO A 8 -0.87 11.29 14.25
C PRO A 8 -1.27 10.93 15.69
N HIS A 9 -0.30 10.81 16.61
CA HIS A 9 -0.57 10.47 18.02
C HIS A 9 -0.88 11.70 18.89
N CYS A 10 -0.19 12.83 18.67
CA CYS A 10 -0.29 13.99 19.56
C CYS A 10 -0.44 15.35 18.85
N ALA A 11 -0.55 15.36 17.52
CA ALA A 11 -0.69 16.55 16.68
C ALA A 11 0.48 17.56 16.70
N ALA A 12 1.56 17.30 17.44
CA ALA A 12 2.78 18.10 17.36
C ALA A 12 3.45 17.97 15.99
N PHE A 13 4.33 18.90 15.63
CA PHE A 13 5.07 18.83 14.36
C PHE A 13 5.95 17.58 14.28
N LEU A 14 6.13 17.09 13.05
CA LEU A 14 7.16 16.12 12.70
C LEU A 14 8.42 16.87 12.25
N VAL A 15 9.58 16.39 12.70
CA VAL A 15 10.90 16.95 12.37
C VAL A 15 11.83 15.83 11.93
N ALA A 16 12.91 16.15 11.21
CA ALA A 16 13.94 15.17 10.88
C ALA A 16 14.68 14.71 12.16
N GLY A 17 14.92 13.40 12.26
CA GLY A 17 15.67 12.77 13.35
C GLY A 17 16.24 11.42 12.93
N GLU A 18 17.32 10.98 13.60
CA GLU A 18 17.96 9.68 13.36
C GLU A 18 17.28 8.58 14.17
N GLU A 19 16.61 7.64 13.49
CA GLU A 19 15.93 6.50 14.11
C GLU A 19 16.26 5.22 13.34
N GLY A 20 16.55 4.09 13.98
CA GLY A 20 16.86 2.85 13.26
C GLY A 20 17.94 2.99 12.17
N GLY A 21 18.95 3.85 12.40
CA GLY A 21 20.10 4.06 11.52
C GLY A 21 19.84 4.81 10.21
N ARG A 22 18.73 5.55 10.10
CA ARG A 22 18.51 6.50 8.99
C ARG A 22 17.70 7.70 9.47
N GLU A 23 17.87 8.83 8.80
CA GLU A 23 17.02 10.00 8.98
C GLU A 23 15.55 9.68 8.64
N ARG A 24 14.64 10.03 9.54
CA ARG A 24 13.19 9.85 9.46
C ARG A 24 12.48 11.06 10.05
N LEU A 25 11.17 11.14 9.80
CA LEU A 25 10.31 12.10 10.49
C LEU A 25 9.94 11.54 11.88
N VAL A 26 10.27 12.28 12.92
CA VAL A 26 10.00 11.96 14.33
C VAL A 26 9.13 13.04 14.97
N CYS A 27 8.37 12.68 15.99
CA CYS A 27 7.57 13.66 16.73
C CYS A 27 8.44 14.65 17.51
N ALA A 28 8.29 15.95 17.24
CA ALA A 28 9.02 17.00 17.95
C ALA A 28 8.71 17.08 19.45
N ALA A 29 7.52 16.65 19.87
CA ALA A 29 7.14 16.59 21.29
C ALA A 29 7.70 15.35 22.01
N GLY A 30 8.41 14.46 21.32
CA GLY A 30 9.03 13.28 21.93
C GLY A 30 8.03 12.22 22.39
N CYS A 31 6.82 12.15 21.81
CA CYS A 31 5.80 11.17 22.21
C CYS A 31 6.10 9.72 21.76
N GLY A 32 7.25 9.47 21.14
CA GLY A 32 7.69 8.16 20.67
C GLY A 32 7.20 7.77 19.26
N PHE A 33 6.42 8.60 18.59
CA PHE A 33 6.03 8.33 17.20
C PHE A 33 7.19 8.58 16.22
N VAL A 34 7.43 7.61 15.35
CA VAL A 34 8.37 7.65 14.22
C VAL A 34 7.60 7.30 12.95
N HIS A 35 7.72 8.15 11.92
CA HIS A 35 7.16 7.84 10.61
C HIS A 35 8.12 6.95 9.84
N TRP A 36 7.83 5.65 9.81
CA TRP A 36 8.69 4.66 9.16
C TRP A 36 8.59 4.66 7.63
N ASP A 37 7.51 5.21 7.07
CA ASP A 37 7.29 5.30 5.62
C ASP A 37 7.44 3.94 4.90
N ASN A 38 6.99 2.87 5.55
CA ASN A 38 7.08 1.53 4.99
C ASN A 38 6.14 1.42 3.77
N PRO A 39 6.57 0.80 2.66
CA PRO A 39 5.73 0.63 1.48
C PRO A 39 4.51 -0.23 1.78
N ALA A 40 3.39 0.09 1.14
CA ALA A 40 2.19 -0.74 1.22
C ALA A 40 2.38 -2.02 0.38
N PRO A 41 2.17 -3.22 0.98
CA PRO A 41 2.19 -4.47 0.22
C PRO A 41 1.00 -4.56 -0.75
N VAL A 42 1.27 -5.08 -1.94
CA VAL A 42 0.28 -5.26 -3.02
C VAL A 42 0.23 -6.73 -3.43
N LEU A 43 -0.97 -7.21 -3.72
CA LEU A 43 -1.27 -8.53 -4.23
C LEU A 43 -1.56 -8.46 -5.73
N ALA A 44 -1.21 -9.52 -6.45
CA ALA A 44 -1.52 -9.67 -7.88
C ALA A 44 -1.97 -11.11 -8.16
N ALA A 45 -3.08 -11.25 -8.87
CA ALA A 45 -3.67 -12.53 -9.21
C ALA A 45 -3.47 -12.86 -10.69
N LEU A 46 -2.94 -14.05 -10.98
CA LEU A 46 -2.96 -14.64 -12.31
C LEU A 46 -4.16 -15.58 -12.38
N VAL A 47 -5.26 -15.10 -12.97
CA VAL A 47 -6.52 -15.84 -13.05
C VAL A 47 -6.57 -16.62 -14.35
N GLU A 48 -6.52 -17.95 -14.25
CA GLU A 48 -6.64 -18.85 -15.40
C GLU A 48 -8.11 -19.26 -15.62
N TYR A 49 -8.58 -19.14 -16.85
CA TYR A 49 -9.90 -19.58 -17.28
C TYR A 49 -9.83 -20.16 -18.70
N GLU A 50 -10.24 -21.42 -18.87
CA GLU A 50 -10.23 -22.15 -20.16
C GLU A 50 -8.87 -22.12 -20.89
N GLY A 51 -7.76 -22.27 -20.14
CA GLY A 51 -6.40 -22.23 -20.69
C GLY A 51 -5.93 -20.84 -21.14
N ARG A 52 -6.62 -19.79 -20.70
CA ARG A 52 -6.28 -18.38 -20.96
C ARG A 52 -6.11 -17.63 -19.65
N ILE A 53 -5.38 -16.52 -19.68
CA ILE A 53 -5.23 -15.62 -18.53
C ILE A 53 -6.18 -14.44 -18.70
N LEU A 54 -6.96 -14.16 -17.65
CA LEU A 54 -7.79 -12.98 -17.60
C LEU A 54 -6.93 -11.76 -17.28
N LEU A 55 -7.08 -10.71 -18.10
CA LEU A 55 -6.55 -9.39 -17.84
C LEU A 55 -7.70 -8.39 -17.72
N ALA A 56 -7.62 -7.51 -16.74
CA ALA A 56 -8.57 -6.42 -16.54
C ALA A 56 -7.99 -5.09 -17.02
N ARG A 57 -8.88 -4.11 -17.20
CA ARG A 57 -8.51 -2.74 -17.53
C ARG A 57 -9.36 -1.77 -16.74
N ASN A 58 -8.70 -0.87 -16.01
CA ASN A 58 -9.36 0.28 -15.43
C ASN A 58 -9.74 1.31 -16.53
N HIS A 59 -10.91 1.93 -16.43
CA HIS A 59 -11.38 2.96 -17.37
C HIS A 59 -10.40 4.13 -17.52
N ALA A 60 -9.67 4.50 -16.46
CA ALA A 60 -8.73 5.62 -16.46
C ALA A 60 -7.38 5.31 -17.13
N TRP A 61 -7.11 4.05 -17.50
CA TRP A 61 -5.83 3.67 -18.11
C TRP A 61 -5.77 4.02 -19.60
N ALA A 62 -4.54 4.15 -20.11
CA ALA A 62 -4.31 4.41 -21.52
C ALA A 62 -4.98 3.33 -22.41
N PRO A 63 -5.54 3.70 -23.58
CA PRO A 63 -6.15 2.73 -24.48
C PRO A 63 -5.19 1.58 -24.82
N GLY A 64 -5.68 0.35 -24.71
CA GLY A 64 -4.90 -0.86 -24.97
C GLY A 64 -4.03 -1.35 -23.78
N ALA A 65 -3.99 -0.62 -22.66
CA ALA A 65 -3.35 -1.10 -21.44
C ALA A 65 -4.25 -2.10 -20.70
N PHE A 66 -3.68 -3.21 -20.29
CA PHE A 66 -4.32 -4.25 -19.50
C PHE A 66 -3.36 -4.72 -18.39
N GLY A 67 -3.91 -5.23 -17.31
CA GLY A 67 -3.17 -5.69 -16.15
C GLY A 67 -3.80 -6.92 -15.50
N LEU A 68 -3.09 -7.51 -14.56
CA LEU A 68 -3.64 -8.51 -13.66
C LEU A 68 -4.67 -7.88 -12.72
N ILE A 69 -5.45 -8.72 -12.03
CA ILE A 69 -6.23 -8.25 -10.88
C ILE A 69 -5.25 -7.98 -9.75
N THR A 70 -5.29 -6.77 -9.19
CA THR A 70 -4.35 -6.33 -8.16
C THR A 70 -5.05 -5.50 -7.11
N GLY A 71 -4.59 -5.56 -5.88
CA GLY A 71 -5.03 -4.68 -4.80
C GLY A 71 -4.13 -4.74 -3.58
N PHE A 72 -4.44 -3.96 -2.55
CA PHE A 72 -3.59 -3.88 -1.36
C PHE A 72 -3.83 -5.06 -0.42
N LEU A 73 -2.76 -5.57 0.18
CA LEU A 73 -2.91 -6.55 1.26
C LEU A 73 -3.40 -5.82 2.52
N GLU A 74 -4.50 -6.29 3.11
CA GLU A 74 -5.02 -5.70 4.33
C GLU A 74 -4.24 -6.14 5.58
N ARG A 75 -4.32 -5.33 6.64
CA ARG A 75 -3.61 -5.60 7.90
C ARG A 75 -4.14 -6.89 8.54
N GLY A 76 -3.25 -7.87 8.71
CA GLY A 76 -3.59 -9.15 9.34
C GLY A 76 -4.26 -10.14 8.40
N GLU A 77 -4.36 -9.80 7.11
CA GLU A 77 -4.90 -10.67 6.08
C GLU A 77 -3.84 -11.69 5.63
N ASP A 78 -4.28 -12.94 5.42
CA ASP A 78 -3.44 -13.94 4.75
C ASP A 78 -3.35 -13.59 3.24
N PRO A 79 -2.16 -13.59 2.62
CA PRO A 79 -2.02 -13.23 1.21
C PRO A 79 -2.88 -14.03 0.24
N ALA A 80 -3.14 -15.32 0.53
CA ALA A 80 -3.98 -16.16 -0.31
C ALA A 80 -5.47 -15.81 -0.17
N ALA A 81 -5.89 -15.45 1.04
CA ALA A 81 -7.24 -14.92 1.28
C ALA A 81 -7.43 -13.55 0.61
N GLY A 82 -6.44 -12.66 0.74
CA GLY A 82 -6.49 -11.33 0.13
C GLY A 82 -6.55 -11.38 -1.39
N VAL A 83 -5.74 -12.22 -2.04
CA VAL A 83 -5.78 -12.32 -3.52
C VAL A 83 -7.14 -12.88 -3.99
N ALA A 84 -7.75 -13.78 -3.24
CA ALA A 84 -9.09 -14.29 -3.54
C ALA A 84 -10.20 -13.24 -3.32
N ARG A 85 -10.05 -12.34 -2.33
CA ARG A 85 -10.94 -11.20 -2.11
C ARG A 85 -10.87 -10.22 -3.27
N GLU A 86 -9.66 -9.77 -3.63
CA GLU A 86 -9.44 -8.83 -4.75
C GLU A 86 -10.03 -9.36 -6.07
N VAL A 87 -9.84 -10.65 -6.36
CA VAL A 87 -10.43 -11.31 -7.54
C VAL A 87 -11.96 -11.27 -7.52
N ARG A 88 -12.60 -11.38 -6.35
CA ARG A 88 -14.06 -11.34 -6.20
C ARG A 88 -14.64 -9.94 -6.30
N GLU A 89 -13.87 -8.92 -5.91
CA GLU A 89 -14.32 -7.52 -5.92
C GLU A 89 -14.28 -6.91 -7.32
N GLU A 90 -13.31 -7.33 -8.15
CA GLU A 90 -13.01 -6.73 -9.45
C GLU A 90 -13.56 -7.51 -10.66
N LEU A 91 -14.04 -8.75 -10.48
CA LEU A 91 -14.62 -9.60 -11.54
C LEU A 91 -16.10 -9.88 -11.30
#